data_AF-A0A945I1E8-F1
#
_entry.id   AF-A0A945I1E8-F1
#
_cell.length_a   1.000
_cell.length_b   1.000
_cell.length_c   1.000
_cell.angle_alpha   90.00
_cell.angle_beta   90.00
_cell.angle_gamma   90.00
#
_symmetry.space_group_name_H-M   'P 1'
#
loop_
_entity.id
_entity.type
_entity.pdbx_description
1 polymer ?
#
loop_
_entity_poly.entity_id
_entity_poly.type
_entity_poly.pdbx_seq_one_letter_code
_entity_poly.pdbx_strand_id
1 'polypeptide(L)'
;MKENLLNQNPYSASEIEVLEGLEPVRHRPGMYIGGTDKNALHHLAVEIIDNCIDEVVAKHATTIKVELLEDNFIKISDNGRGIPIDNHPKFKNKSALEVIMTTLHSGGKFSNKNYTTSGGLHGVGASVVNALSEHMKVEVIRSGFLYRQEFSKGLPTTALSKIEPTKQSNGTIITFKPDNTIFVDTHIFSPEKIYKILEYKAYLVAGVQIDWKCHSSLLTDSS
;
A
#
# COMPACT_ATOMS: atom_id res chain seq x y z
N MET A 1 57.95 -16.78 16.15
CA MET A 1 57.24 -15.76 15.35
C MET A 1 56.41 -16.50 14.30
N LYS A 2 55.08 -16.51 14.45
CA LYS A 2 54.17 -16.90 13.36
C LYS A 2 53.47 -15.62 12.95
N GLU A 3 53.71 -15.20 11.71
CA GLU A 3 53.06 -14.05 11.09
C GLU A 3 51.54 -14.26 11.08
N ASN A 4 50.83 -13.28 11.63
CA ASN A 4 49.40 -13.11 11.41
C ASN A 4 49.23 -12.66 9.95
N LEU A 5 48.79 -13.57 9.08
CA LEU A 5 48.23 -13.22 7.79
C LEU A 5 46.89 -12.50 8.05
N LEU A 6 46.94 -11.17 8.02
CA LEU A 6 45.75 -10.35 7.86
C LEU A 6 45.11 -10.76 6.54
N ASN A 7 43.99 -11.49 6.59
CA ASN A 7 43.07 -11.64 5.46
C ASN A 7 42.50 -10.24 5.17
N GLN A 8 43.24 -9.45 4.42
CA GLN A 8 42.77 -8.23 3.79
C GLN A 8 41.87 -8.69 2.64
N ASN A 9 40.57 -8.87 2.90
CA ASN A 9 39.61 -8.92 1.80
C ASN A 9 39.67 -7.54 1.14
N PRO A 10 40.19 -7.40 -0.09
CA PRO A 10 40.32 -6.09 -0.69
C PRO A 10 38.92 -5.59 -1.02
N TYR A 11 38.49 -4.53 -0.31
CA TYR A 11 37.27 -3.81 -0.64
C TYR A 11 37.29 -3.41 -2.10
N SER A 12 36.43 -4.03 -2.89
CA SER A 12 36.43 -3.96 -4.35
C SER A 12 35.03 -3.68 -4.87
N ALA A 13 34.91 -3.33 -6.14
CA ALA A 13 33.63 -3.00 -6.74
C ALA A 13 32.57 -4.11 -6.60
N SER A 14 32.99 -5.38 -6.50
CA SER A 14 32.09 -6.53 -6.29
C SER A 14 31.51 -6.62 -4.88
N GLU A 15 32.03 -5.87 -3.91
CA GLU A 15 31.46 -5.77 -2.55
C GLU A 15 30.40 -4.66 -2.45
N ILE A 16 30.19 -3.88 -3.52
CA ILE A 16 29.12 -2.88 -3.59
C ILE A 16 27.81 -3.57 -3.98
N GLU A 17 26.88 -3.65 -3.03
CA GLU A 17 25.54 -4.18 -3.26
C GLU A 17 24.59 -3.08 -3.74
N VAL A 18 23.84 -3.38 -4.81
CA VAL A 18 22.78 -2.50 -5.33
C VAL A 18 21.45 -3.20 -5.12
N LEU A 19 20.61 -2.62 -4.27
CA LEU A 19 19.25 -3.10 -4.04
C LEU A 19 18.31 -2.50 -5.09
N GLU A 20 17.66 -3.36 -5.87
CA GLU A 20 16.77 -2.95 -6.97
C GLU A 20 15.29 -2.93 -6.56
N GLY A 21 14.49 -2.15 -7.29
CA GLY A 21 13.04 -2.12 -7.11
C GLY A 21 12.61 -1.73 -5.70
N LEU A 22 11.95 -2.66 -4.99
CA LEU A 22 11.44 -2.47 -3.64
C LEU A 22 12.28 -3.17 -2.55
N GLU A 23 13.39 -3.81 -2.92
CA GLU A 23 14.32 -4.41 -1.96
C GLU A 23 14.84 -3.43 -0.90
N PRO A 24 15.16 -2.15 -1.22
CA PRO A 24 15.57 -1.18 -0.21
C PRO A 24 14.52 -0.97 0.89
N VAL A 25 13.23 -1.02 0.54
CA VAL A 25 12.13 -0.84 1.49
C VAL A 25 12.09 -1.99 2.49
N ARG A 26 12.27 -3.22 2.01
CA ARG A 26 12.26 -4.41 2.86
C ARG A 26 13.51 -4.49 3.74
N HIS A 27 14.66 -4.06 3.24
CA HIS A 27 15.91 -4.04 4.00
C HIS A 27 15.94 -2.93 5.06
N ARG A 28 15.31 -1.78 4.78
CA ARG A 28 15.31 -0.60 5.65
C ARG A 28 13.91 -0.02 5.85
N PRO A 29 12.94 -0.78 6.39
CA PRO A 29 11.55 -0.34 6.53
C PRO A 29 11.41 0.94 7.36
N GLY A 30 12.28 1.12 8.37
CA GLY A 30 12.29 2.31 9.22
C GLY A 30 12.47 3.63 8.45
N MET A 31 13.17 3.62 7.31
CA MET A 31 13.34 4.80 6.46
C MET A 31 12.03 5.22 5.77
N TYR A 32 11.09 4.30 5.57
CA TYR A 32 9.86 4.51 4.81
C TYR A 32 8.62 4.65 5.68
N ILE A 33 8.54 3.87 6.77
CA ILE A 33 7.35 3.83 7.66
C ILE A 33 7.67 4.10 9.13
N GLY A 34 8.88 4.59 9.44
CA GLY A 34 9.28 5.01 10.79
C GLY A 34 9.61 3.87 11.76
N GLY A 35 9.51 2.61 11.36
CA GLY A 35 9.93 1.45 12.15
C GLY A 35 9.32 0.15 11.67
N THR A 36 9.29 -0.85 12.55
CA THR A 36 8.55 -2.13 12.36
C THR A 36 7.70 -2.47 13.58
N ASP A 37 7.39 -1.46 14.40
CA ASP A 37 6.56 -1.59 15.59
C ASP A 37 5.05 -1.55 15.25
N LYS A 38 4.22 -1.57 16.30
CA LYS A 38 2.78 -1.50 16.15
C LYS A 38 2.31 -0.23 15.43
N ASN A 39 3.00 0.91 15.59
CA ASN A 39 2.59 2.15 14.93
C ASN A 39 2.92 2.09 13.43
N ALA A 40 4.11 1.63 13.09
CA ALA A 40 4.55 1.38 11.73
C ALA A 40 3.61 0.39 10.99
N LEU A 41 3.17 -0.68 11.67
CA LEU A 41 2.17 -1.61 11.13
C LEU A 41 0.88 -0.88 10.70
N HIS A 42 0.33 -0.05 11.59
CA HIS A 42 -0.92 0.69 11.30
C HIS A 42 -0.70 1.79 10.25
N HIS A 43 0.51 2.31 10.15
CA HIS A 43 0.88 3.27 9.11
C HIS A 43 0.71 2.70 7.70
N LEU A 44 0.87 1.38 7.52
CA LEU A 44 0.55 0.73 6.25
C LEU A 44 -0.91 0.94 5.83
N ALA A 45 -1.84 0.83 6.78
CA ALA A 45 -3.26 1.09 6.52
C ALA A 45 -3.50 2.58 6.25
N VAL A 46 -2.83 3.47 7.00
CA VAL A 46 -2.91 4.93 6.81
C VAL A 46 -2.51 5.32 5.40
N GLU A 47 -1.44 4.77 4.85
CA GLU A 47 -0.97 5.07 3.48
C GLU A 47 -2.04 4.76 2.43
N ILE A 48 -2.77 3.66 2.57
CA ILE A 48 -3.86 3.30 1.65
C ILE A 48 -5.10 4.16 1.90
N ILE A 49 -5.47 4.40 3.16
CA ILE A 49 -6.58 5.29 3.52
C ILE A 49 -6.35 6.71 3.00
N ASP A 50 -5.12 7.22 3.07
CA ASP A 50 -4.77 8.56 2.61
C ASP A 50 -4.84 8.69 1.10
N ASN A 51 -4.55 7.62 0.35
CA ASN A 51 -4.82 7.59 -1.08
C ASN A 51 -6.32 7.68 -1.40
N CYS A 52 -7.17 7.02 -0.62
CA CYS A 52 -8.63 7.14 -0.75
C CYS A 52 -9.12 8.56 -0.37
N ILE A 53 -8.59 9.14 0.70
CA ILE A 53 -8.90 10.52 1.12
C ILE A 53 -8.49 11.53 0.06
N ASP A 54 -7.36 11.35 -0.61
CA ASP A 54 -6.94 12.23 -1.70
C ASP A 54 -7.94 12.22 -2.89
N GLU A 55 -8.61 11.09 -3.17
CA GLU A 55 -9.72 11.06 -4.14
C GLU A 55 -10.94 11.85 -3.64
N VAL A 56 -11.21 11.85 -2.33
CA VAL A 56 -12.30 12.65 -1.74
C VAL A 56 -11.98 14.14 -1.80
N VAL A 57 -10.77 14.54 -1.42
CA VAL A 57 -10.29 15.94 -1.49
C VAL A 57 -10.33 16.43 -2.94
N ALA A 58 -10.02 15.58 -3.91
CA ALA A 58 -10.16 15.86 -5.33
C ALA A 58 -11.61 15.81 -5.86
N LYS A 59 -12.60 15.56 -4.99
CA LYS A 59 -14.04 15.47 -5.30
C LYS A 59 -14.40 14.35 -6.28
N HIS A 60 -13.60 13.29 -6.28
CA HIS A 60 -13.82 12.11 -7.11
C HIS A 60 -14.39 10.93 -6.32
N ALA A 61 -14.19 10.90 -5.01
CA ALA A 61 -14.80 9.93 -4.12
C ALA A 61 -15.69 10.64 -3.08
N THR A 62 -16.67 9.90 -2.56
CA THR A 62 -17.55 10.32 -1.45
C THR A 62 -17.56 9.29 -0.33
N THR A 63 -17.18 8.05 -0.64
CA THR A 63 -17.32 6.92 0.27
C THR A 63 -16.01 6.13 0.30
N ILE A 64 -15.54 5.86 1.51
CA ILE A 64 -14.44 4.95 1.79
C ILE A 64 -14.99 3.82 2.64
N LYS A 65 -14.58 2.59 2.36
CA LYS A 65 -14.91 1.43 3.17
C LYS A 65 -13.63 0.76 3.63
N VAL A 66 -13.55 0.49 4.92
CA VAL A 66 -12.42 -0.20 5.55
C VAL A 66 -12.94 -1.41 6.31
N GLU A 67 -12.42 -2.57 5.97
CA GLU A 67 -12.80 -3.86 6.53
C GLU A 67 -11.55 -4.55 7.09
N LEU A 68 -11.51 -4.75 8.40
CA LEU A 68 -10.53 -5.63 9.01
C LEU A 68 -11.10 -7.06 9.01
N LEU A 69 -10.48 -7.93 8.21
CA LEU A 69 -10.90 -9.28 7.93
C LEU A 69 -10.15 -10.28 8.83
N GLU A 70 -10.56 -11.55 8.80
CA GLU A 70 -9.81 -12.63 9.43
C GLU A 70 -8.35 -12.72 8.92
N ASP A 71 -7.53 -13.48 9.63
CA ASP A 71 -6.11 -13.68 9.31
C ASP A 71 -5.29 -12.39 9.15
N ASN A 72 -5.71 -11.31 9.79
CA ASN A 72 -5.05 -10.01 9.77
C ASN A 72 -5.01 -9.34 8.37
N PHE A 73 -5.92 -9.71 7.48
CA PHE A 73 -6.12 -8.96 6.24
C PHE A 73 -6.87 -7.66 6.53
N ILE A 74 -6.46 -6.58 5.87
CA ILE A 74 -7.23 -5.34 5.82
C ILE A 74 -7.59 -5.04 4.37
N LYS A 75 -8.86 -4.72 4.14
CA LYS A 75 -9.41 -4.33 2.85
C LYS A 75 -9.89 -2.89 2.92
N ILE A 76 -9.32 -2.04 2.07
CA ILE A 76 -9.65 -0.62 1.99
C ILE A 76 -10.12 -0.34 0.57
N SER A 77 -11.23 0.38 0.42
CA SER A 77 -11.77 0.72 -0.89
C SER A 77 -12.39 2.11 -0.92
N ASP A 78 -12.33 2.75 -2.08
CA ASP A 78 -13.02 4.01 -2.37
C ASP A 78 -13.91 3.88 -3.62
N ASN A 79 -14.82 4.84 -3.80
CA ASN A 79 -15.59 5.02 -5.03
C ASN A 79 -15.01 6.12 -5.95
N GLY A 80 -13.69 6.29 -5.94
CA GLY A 80 -12.98 7.29 -6.72
C GLY A 80 -12.87 6.96 -8.20
N ARG A 81 -11.88 7.56 -8.88
CA ARG A 81 -11.65 7.34 -10.33
C ARG A 81 -11.16 5.93 -10.68
N GLY A 82 -10.58 5.23 -9.71
CA GLY A 82 -9.82 3.99 -9.95
C GLY A 82 -8.42 4.26 -10.49
N ILE A 83 -7.42 3.55 -9.96
CA ILE A 83 -6.04 3.60 -10.46
C ILE A 83 -6.00 3.35 -11.98
N PRO A 84 -5.22 4.10 -12.79
CA PRO A 84 -5.13 3.84 -14.22
C PRO A 84 -4.63 2.42 -14.54
N ILE A 85 -5.34 1.75 -15.45
CA ILE A 85 -5.07 0.36 -15.85
C ILE A 85 -4.33 0.24 -17.19
N ASP A 86 -4.21 1.35 -17.92
CA ASP A 86 -3.54 1.41 -19.21
C ASP A 86 -2.03 1.22 -19.07
N ASN A 87 -1.38 0.79 -20.16
CA ASN A 87 0.08 0.65 -20.20
C ASN A 87 0.77 2.00 -19.92
N HIS A 88 1.82 1.97 -19.11
CA HIS A 88 2.55 3.18 -18.77
C HIS A 88 3.47 3.60 -19.93
N PRO A 89 3.48 4.87 -20.37
CA PRO A 89 4.20 5.31 -21.57
C PRO A 89 5.73 5.08 -21.49
N LYS A 90 6.30 5.15 -20.28
CA LYS A 90 7.73 4.86 -20.04
C LYS A 90 8.03 3.38 -19.80
N PHE A 91 7.06 2.59 -19.35
CA PHE A 91 7.23 1.17 -19.03
C PHE A 91 6.33 0.35 -19.94
N LYS A 92 6.82 0.09 -21.16
CA LYS A 92 6.01 -0.47 -22.26
C LYS A 92 5.27 -1.78 -21.94
N ASN A 93 5.80 -2.56 -21.00
CA ASN A 93 5.28 -3.88 -20.63
C ASN A 93 4.57 -3.87 -19.26
N LYS A 94 4.31 -2.70 -18.68
CA LYS A 94 3.66 -2.58 -17.37
C LYS A 94 2.44 -1.68 -17.45
N SER A 95 1.36 -2.08 -16.79
CA SER A 95 0.24 -1.18 -16.52
C SER A 95 0.68 -0.05 -15.57
N ALA A 96 0.00 1.09 -15.61
CA ALA A 96 0.24 2.15 -14.64
C ALA A 96 -0.01 1.69 -13.19
N LEU A 97 -0.98 0.78 -12.98
CA LEU A 97 -1.19 0.09 -11.70
C LEU A 97 0.07 -0.63 -11.23
N GLU A 98 0.65 -1.48 -12.07
CA GLU A 98 1.86 -2.23 -11.71
C GLU A 98 3.03 -1.30 -11.43
N VAL A 99 3.19 -0.23 -12.22
CA VAL A 99 4.25 0.78 -11.98
C VAL A 99 4.08 1.41 -10.61
N ILE A 100 2.87 1.86 -10.25
CA ILE A 100 2.57 2.46 -8.94
C ILE A 100 2.86 1.49 -7.79
N MET A 101 2.54 0.21 -7.97
CA MET A 101 2.73 -0.80 -6.92
C MET A 101 4.17 -1.31 -6.81
N THR A 102 5.01 -1.17 -7.84
CA THR A 102 6.35 -1.79 -7.90
C THR A 102 7.51 -0.81 -7.99
N THR A 103 7.24 0.50 -8.10
CA THR A 103 8.27 1.52 -8.31
C THR A 103 8.13 2.65 -7.29
N LEU A 104 9.20 2.93 -6.55
CA LEU A 104 9.27 4.11 -5.68
C LEU A 104 9.23 5.40 -6.51
N HIS A 105 8.71 6.47 -5.89
CA HIS A 105 8.59 7.79 -6.52
C HIS A 105 7.79 7.75 -7.82
N SER A 106 6.70 6.97 -7.82
CA SER A 106 5.77 6.87 -8.94
C SER A 106 4.36 7.26 -8.48
N GLY A 107 3.67 8.07 -9.26
CA GLY A 107 2.34 8.57 -8.89
C GLY A 107 1.91 9.81 -9.67
N GLY A 108 0.61 10.10 -9.62
CA GLY A 108 0.01 11.26 -10.28
C GLY A 108 0.11 12.57 -9.49
N LYS A 109 0.67 12.54 -8.27
CA LYS A 109 0.66 13.62 -7.27
C LYS A 109 1.88 14.56 -7.33
N PHE A 110 2.82 14.35 -8.26
CA PHE A 110 4.00 15.20 -8.45
C PHE A 110 3.73 16.53 -9.15
N SER A 111 2.50 16.74 -9.65
CA SER A 111 2.11 17.99 -10.28
C SER A 111 0.67 18.34 -9.88
N ASN A 112 0.38 19.64 -9.72
CA ASN A 112 -0.95 20.14 -9.33
C ASN A 112 -2.07 19.88 -10.36
N LYS A 113 -1.80 19.11 -11.43
CA LYS A 113 -2.75 18.84 -12.51
C LYS A 113 -3.84 17.85 -12.10
N ASN A 114 -3.48 16.83 -11.32
CA ASN A 114 -4.40 15.73 -10.98
C ASN A 114 -4.96 15.83 -9.56
N TYR A 115 -4.23 16.54 -8.67
CA TYR A 115 -4.59 16.82 -7.29
C TYR A 115 -4.14 18.24 -6.95
N THR A 116 -5.08 19.13 -6.59
CA THR A 116 -4.78 20.52 -6.20
C THR A 116 -4.24 20.63 -4.78
N THR A 117 -4.57 19.67 -3.91
CA THR A 117 -4.01 19.51 -2.57
C THR A 117 -4.09 18.02 -2.22
N SER A 118 -2.97 17.40 -1.84
CA SER A 118 -2.91 15.99 -1.45
C SER A 118 -1.93 15.78 -0.30
N GLY A 119 -2.24 14.88 0.63
CA GLY A 119 -1.31 14.51 1.71
C GLY A 119 -0.12 13.67 1.21
N GLY A 120 -0.34 12.83 0.19
CA GLY A 120 0.69 11.96 -0.39
C GLY A 120 1.54 12.65 -1.46
N LEU A 121 2.66 13.26 -1.07
CA LEU A 121 3.53 13.99 -2.02
C LEU A 121 4.70 13.17 -2.56
N HIS A 122 5.06 12.07 -1.90
CA HIS A 122 6.30 11.35 -2.18
C HIS A 122 6.17 10.28 -3.29
N GLY A 123 4.94 9.82 -3.58
CA GLY A 123 4.70 8.73 -4.54
C GLY A 123 5.34 7.40 -4.14
N VAL A 124 5.33 7.09 -2.84
CA VAL A 124 5.93 5.86 -2.29
C VAL A 124 4.93 5.01 -1.48
N GLY A 125 3.84 5.58 -0.99
CA GLY A 125 2.94 4.93 -0.02
C GLY A 125 2.49 3.52 -0.43
N ALA A 126 1.78 3.41 -1.55
CA ALA A 126 1.23 2.13 -2.00
C ALA A 126 2.31 1.08 -2.34
N SER A 127 3.44 1.50 -2.93
CA SER A 127 4.55 0.59 -3.22
C SER A 127 5.29 0.14 -1.95
N VAL A 128 5.39 0.99 -0.94
CA VAL A 128 5.92 0.62 0.38
C VAL A 128 4.99 -0.39 1.07
N VAL A 129 3.67 -0.16 1.04
CA VAL A 129 2.70 -1.14 1.58
C VAL A 129 2.83 -2.47 0.85
N ASN A 130 2.96 -2.46 -0.48
CA ASN A 130 3.18 -3.69 -1.26
C ASN A 130 4.48 -4.40 -0.86
N ALA A 131 5.58 -3.66 -0.75
CA ALA A 131 6.88 -4.20 -0.34
C ALA A 131 6.84 -4.90 1.02
N LEU A 132 6.08 -4.33 1.97
CA LEU A 132 6.01 -4.78 3.36
C LEU A 132 4.81 -5.70 3.64
N SER A 133 4.14 -6.19 2.59
CA SER A 133 3.04 -7.14 2.69
C SER A 133 3.45 -8.52 2.19
N GLU A 134 3.05 -9.59 2.88
CA GLU A 134 3.22 -10.95 2.36
C GLU A 134 2.25 -11.25 1.22
N HIS A 135 1.07 -10.62 1.25
CA HIS A 135 0.06 -10.68 0.19
C HIS A 135 -0.57 -9.30 0.01
N MET A 136 -0.72 -8.89 -1.25
CA MET A 136 -1.51 -7.74 -1.63
C MET A 136 -2.30 -8.06 -2.90
N LYS A 137 -3.60 -7.80 -2.86
CA LYS A 137 -4.50 -7.84 -4.02
C LYS A 137 -5.03 -6.44 -4.29
N VAL A 138 -4.84 -5.98 -5.51
CA VAL A 138 -5.33 -4.70 -6.01
C VAL A 138 -6.42 -4.97 -7.03
N GLU A 139 -7.58 -4.41 -6.77
CA GLU A 139 -8.77 -4.50 -7.60
C GLU A 139 -9.19 -3.09 -8.02
N VAL A 140 -9.43 -2.88 -9.31
CA VAL A 140 -9.84 -1.58 -9.85
C VAL A 140 -11.09 -1.75 -10.66
N ILE A 141 -12.10 -0.95 -10.35
CA ILE A 141 -13.31 -0.85 -11.15
C ILE A 141 -13.18 0.38 -12.04
N ARG A 142 -13.20 0.18 -13.34
CA ARG A 142 -13.10 1.25 -14.33
C ARG A 142 -13.80 0.85 -15.61
N SER A 143 -14.58 1.78 -16.17
CA SER A 143 -15.29 1.57 -17.45
C SER A 143 -16.19 0.32 -17.46
N GLY A 144 -16.87 0.05 -16.33
CA GLY A 144 -17.82 -1.06 -16.20
C GLY A 144 -17.20 -2.46 -16.06
N PHE A 145 -15.90 -2.55 -15.76
CA PHE A 145 -15.21 -3.82 -15.52
C PHE A 145 -14.38 -3.80 -14.25
N LEU A 146 -14.29 -4.95 -13.60
CA LEU A 146 -13.34 -5.23 -12.53
C LEU A 146 -12.02 -5.74 -13.13
N TYR A 147 -10.92 -5.12 -12.73
CA TYR A 147 -9.56 -5.55 -13.03
C TYR A 147 -8.88 -5.99 -11.73
N ARG A 148 -7.98 -6.96 -11.80
CA ARG A 148 -7.25 -7.47 -10.63
C ARG A 148 -5.78 -7.74 -10.95
N GLN A 149 -4.91 -7.40 -10.01
CA GLN A 149 -3.52 -7.83 -9.97
C GLN A 149 -3.13 -8.18 -8.54
N GLU A 150 -2.30 -9.21 -8.39
CA GLU A 150 -1.83 -9.69 -7.09
C GLU A 150 -0.32 -9.59 -6.98
N PHE A 151 0.14 -9.40 -5.74
CA PHE A 151 1.52 -9.17 -5.38
C PHE A 151 1.87 -9.88 -4.08
N SER A 152 3.16 -10.16 -3.91
CA SER A 152 3.75 -10.67 -2.68
C SER A 152 5.12 -10.03 -2.50
N LYS A 153 5.37 -9.45 -1.32
CA LYS A 153 6.67 -8.85 -0.96
C LYS A 153 7.17 -7.81 -1.98
N GLY A 154 6.26 -7.03 -2.55
CA GLY A 154 6.57 -6.01 -3.56
C GLY A 154 6.62 -6.51 -5.01
N LEU A 155 6.53 -7.82 -5.24
CA LEU A 155 6.64 -8.43 -6.56
C LEU A 155 5.26 -8.82 -7.12
N PRO A 156 4.98 -8.60 -8.41
CA PRO A 156 3.74 -9.07 -9.03
C PRO A 156 3.74 -10.60 -9.10
N THR A 157 2.69 -11.24 -8.60
CA THR A 157 2.48 -12.69 -8.69
C THR A 157 1.55 -13.05 -9.85
N THR A 158 0.80 -12.07 -10.35
CA THR A 158 -0.06 -12.19 -11.53
C THR A 158 0.11 -10.98 -12.45
N ALA A 159 -0.25 -11.16 -13.72
CA ALA A 159 -0.45 -10.04 -14.64
C ALA A 159 -1.81 -9.37 -14.37
N LEU A 160 -1.92 -8.08 -14.70
CA LEU A 160 -3.20 -7.37 -14.61
C LEU A 160 -4.24 -8.03 -15.52
N SER A 161 -5.30 -8.54 -14.90
CA SER A 161 -6.34 -9.32 -15.58
C SER A 161 -7.68 -8.60 -15.53
N LYS A 162 -8.40 -8.60 -16.66
CA LYS A 162 -9.79 -8.14 -16.74
C LYS A 162 -10.69 -9.29 -16.30
N ILE A 163 -11.37 -9.13 -15.17
CA ILE A 163 -12.06 -10.22 -14.47
C ILE A 163 -13.49 -10.37 -14.98
N GLU A 164 -14.34 -9.38 -14.71
CA GLU A 164 -15.77 -9.47 -15.02
C GLU A 164 -16.39 -8.09 -15.25
N PRO A 165 -17.46 -7.98 -16.05
CA PRO A 165 -18.26 -6.77 -16.11
C PRO A 165 -18.97 -6.53 -14.78
N THR A 166 -19.11 -5.27 -14.39
CA THR A 166 -19.75 -4.89 -13.13
C THR A 166 -20.59 -3.62 -13.28
N LYS A 167 -21.63 -3.51 -12.46
CA LYS A 167 -22.47 -2.31 -12.32
C LYS A 167 -22.03 -1.41 -11.17
N GLN A 168 -21.01 -1.83 -10.41
CA GLN A 168 -20.44 -1.01 -9.35
C GLN A 168 -19.81 0.26 -9.94
N SER A 169 -19.82 1.34 -9.15
CA SER A 169 -19.13 2.57 -9.51
C SER A 169 -17.63 2.31 -9.67
N ASN A 170 -16.95 3.21 -10.39
CA ASN A 170 -15.49 3.20 -10.41
C ASN A 170 -14.92 3.30 -8.99
N GLY A 171 -13.70 2.82 -8.82
CA GLY A 171 -13.05 2.83 -7.52
C GLY A 171 -11.82 1.94 -7.50
N THR A 172 -11.11 2.01 -6.38
CA THR A 172 -9.98 1.13 -6.08
C THR A 172 -10.28 0.33 -4.81
N ILE A 173 -9.88 -0.93 -4.80
CA ILE A 173 -9.97 -1.84 -3.66
C ILE A 173 -8.58 -2.44 -3.47
N ILE A 174 -7.99 -2.26 -2.29
CA ILE A 174 -6.72 -2.87 -1.92
C ILE A 174 -6.95 -3.75 -0.70
N THR A 175 -6.63 -5.03 -0.82
CA THR A 175 -6.63 -5.99 0.28
C THR A 175 -5.20 -6.43 0.52
N PHE A 176 -4.68 -6.31 1.74
CA PHE A 176 -3.32 -6.74 2.03
C PHE A 176 -3.17 -7.32 3.42
N LYS A 177 -2.11 -8.12 3.58
CA LYS A 177 -1.66 -8.68 4.85
C LYS A 177 -0.19 -8.32 5.06
N PRO A 178 0.17 -7.64 6.17
CA PRO A 178 1.55 -7.31 6.50
C PRO A 178 2.45 -8.54 6.56
N ASP A 179 3.71 -8.38 6.15
CA ASP A 179 4.70 -9.47 6.18
C ASP A 179 5.19 -9.72 7.62
N ASN A 180 4.80 -10.86 8.20
CA ASN A 180 5.18 -11.24 9.56
C ASN A 180 6.71 -11.41 9.74
N THR A 181 7.46 -11.61 8.66
CA THR A 181 8.94 -11.66 8.72
C THR A 181 9.58 -10.28 8.89
N ILE A 182 8.84 -9.20 8.60
CA ILE A 182 9.25 -7.81 8.83
C ILE A 182 8.71 -7.31 10.19
N PHE A 183 7.45 -7.62 10.50
CA PHE A 183 6.76 -7.17 11.71
C PHE A 183 6.76 -8.24 12.81
N VAL A 184 7.95 -8.73 13.18
CA VAL A 184 8.12 -9.92 14.04
C VAL A 184 7.38 -9.80 15.39
N ASP A 185 7.53 -8.66 16.07
CA ASP A 185 6.97 -8.46 17.41
C ASP A 185 5.52 -7.96 17.40
N THR A 186 5.04 -7.43 16.27
CA THR A 186 3.75 -6.74 16.16
C THR A 186 3.11 -6.94 14.80
N HIS A 187 2.51 -8.11 14.59
CA HIS A 187 1.95 -8.51 13.29
C HIS A 187 0.42 -8.52 13.24
N ILE A 188 -0.26 -7.87 14.20
CA ILE A 188 -1.73 -7.84 14.26
C ILE A 188 -2.24 -6.40 14.33
N PHE A 189 -3.12 -6.04 13.41
CA PHE A 189 -3.85 -4.77 13.44
C PHE A 189 -4.76 -4.71 14.66
N SER A 190 -4.79 -3.56 15.32
CA SER A 190 -5.71 -3.27 16.41
C SER A 190 -6.97 -2.64 15.83
N PRO A 191 -8.15 -3.27 16.01
CA PRO A 191 -9.42 -2.69 15.57
C PRO A 191 -9.65 -1.29 16.13
N GLU A 192 -9.33 -1.07 17.42
CA GLU A 192 -9.47 0.22 18.09
C GLU A 192 -8.59 1.30 17.45
N LYS A 193 -7.32 1.00 17.16
CA LYS A 193 -6.42 1.98 16.51
C LYS A 193 -6.89 2.32 15.10
N ILE A 194 -7.30 1.34 14.30
CA ILE A 194 -7.83 1.61 12.97
C ILE A 194 -9.10 2.45 13.06
N TYR A 195 -10.04 2.09 13.95
CA TYR A 195 -11.25 2.88 14.16
C TYR A 195 -10.93 4.35 14.51
N LYS A 196 -10.03 4.60 15.47
CA LYS A 196 -9.60 5.95 15.84
C LYS A 196 -8.98 6.72 14.67
N ILE A 197 -8.17 6.06 13.84
CA ILE A 197 -7.61 6.67 12.62
C ILE A 197 -8.74 7.12 11.69
N LEU A 198 -9.73 6.25 11.44
CA LEU A 198 -10.86 6.54 10.56
C LEU A 198 -11.75 7.65 11.12
N GLU A 199 -12.02 7.63 12.42
CA GLU A 199 -12.78 8.66 13.13
C GLU A 199 -12.11 10.05 12.96
N TYR A 200 -10.79 10.15 13.18
CA TYR A 200 -10.07 11.40 12.96
C TYR A 200 -10.13 11.86 11.50
N LYS A 201 -9.99 10.95 10.53
CA LYS A 201 -10.09 11.30 9.10
C LYS A 201 -11.50 11.79 8.75
N ALA A 202 -12.55 11.18 9.29
CA ALA A 202 -13.93 11.59 9.09
C ALA A 202 -14.21 13.00 9.66
N TYR A 203 -13.63 13.35 10.81
CA TYR A 203 -13.75 14.71 11.36
C TYR A 203 -13.05 15.78 10.53
N LEU A 204 -11.91 15.45 9.91
CA LEU A 204 -11.08 16.41 9.20
C LEU A 204 -11.49 16.63 7.74
N VAL A 205 -12.16 15.65 7.12
CA VAL A 205 -12.47 15.66 5.68
C VAL A 205 -13.97 15.80 5.48
N ALA A 206 -14.44 17.04 5.27
CA ALA A 206 -15.85 17.31 5.10
C ALA A 206 -16.45 16.56 3.89
N GLY A 207 -17.60 15.92 4.09
CA GLY A 207 -18.36 15.25 3.04
C GLY A 207 -17.95 13.80 2.75
N VAL A 208 -16.96 13.25 3.46
CA VAL A 208 -16.63 11.83 3.37
C VAL A 208 -17.58 10.99 4.21
N GLN A 209 -18.05 9.87 3.67
CA GLN A 209 -18.60 8.77 4.44
C GLN A 209 -17.53 7.68 4.57
N ILE A 210 -17.22 7.27 5.80
CA ILE A 210 -16.28 6.17 6.05
C ILE A 210 -17.04 5.01 6.72
N ASP A 211 -17.20 3.91 5.99
CA ASP A 211 -17.82 2.69 6.47
C ASP A 211 -16.75 1.77 7.08
N TRP A 212 -16.80 1.55 8.38
CA TRP A 212 -15.91 0.64 9.10
C TRP A 212 -16.58 -0.71 9.39
N LYS A 213 -15.88 -1.80 9.12
CA LYS A 213 -16.27 -3.16 9.53
C LYS A 213 -15.07 -3.88 10.13
N CYS A 214 -15.29 -4.62 11.21
CA CYS A 214 -14.30 -5.51 11.78
C CYS A 214 -14.92 -6.90 11.89
N HIS A 215 -14.16 -7.92 11.50
CA HIS A 215 -14.55 -9.30 11.74
C HIS A 215 -14.68 -9.55 13.24
N SER A 216 -15.75 -10.21 13.67
CA SER A 216 -16.10 -10.37 15.09
C SER A 216 -15.04 -11.13 15.88
N SER A 217 -14.34 -12.07 15.27
CA SER A 217 -13.26 -12.83 15.92
C SER A 217 -12.06 -11.97 16.36
N LEU A 218 -11.93 -10.75 15.84
CA LEU A 218 -10.84 -9.82 16.17
C LEU A 218 -11.21 -8.83 17.27
N LEU A 219 -12.48 -8.79 17.65
CA LEU A 219 -12.93 -8.03 18.81
C LEU A 219 -12.60 -8.89 20.03
N THR A 220 -11.56 -8.51 20.75
CA THR A 220 -11.34 -9.05 22.10
C THR A 220 -12.34 -8.37 23.01
N ASP A 221 -13.20 -9.15 23.67
CA ASP A 221 -14.09 -8.62 24.71
C ASP A 221 -13.26 -7.84 25.72
N SER A 222 -13.37 -6.52 25.66
CA SER A 222 -12.74 -5.63 26.62
C SER A 222 -13.58 -5.72 27.88
N SER A 223 -13.15 -6.59 28.81
CA SER A 223 -13.65 -6.63 30.19
C SER A 223 -13.20 -5.39 30.95
#